data_AF-A0A2U0S8C4-F1
#
_entry.id   AF-A0A2U0S8C4-F1
#
_cell.length_a   1.000
_cell.length_b   1.000
_cell.length_c   1.000
_cell.angle_alpha   90.00
_cell.angle_beta   90.00
_cell.angle_gamma   90.00
#
_symmetry.space_group_name_H-M   'P 1'
#
loop_
_entity.id
_entity.type
_entity.pdbx_description
1 polymer ?
#
loop_
_entity_poly.entity_id
_entity_poly.type
_entity_poly.pdbx_seq_one_letter_code
_entity_poly.pdbx_strand_id
1 'polypeptide(L)'
;MLKDLMNIILKEIKELVRDPKVLLPMIVIPLVMFPLMGFAIETSMATAEESIGETSIALIDQDQGQYALTLQAFMKGSNFSITHLDDVTVD
;
A
#
# COMPACT_ATOMS: atom_id res chain seq x y z
N MET A 1 23.35 18.22 39.13
CA MET A 1 23.53 18.08 37.66
C MET A 1 22.34 17.42 37.00
N LEU A 2 22.07 16.11 37.17
CA LEU A 2 20.94 15.44 36.49
C LEU A 2 19.56 16.01 36.89
N LYS A 3 19.40 16.33 38.18
CA LYS A 3 18.19 16.91 38.76
C LYS A 3 17.90 18.32 38.21
N ASP A 4 18.96 19.09 38.00
CA ASP A 4 18.87 20.46 37.48
C ASP A 4 18.51 20.44 35.99
N LEU A 5 19.08 19.51 35.23
CA LEU A 5 18.72 19.27 33.84
C LEU A 5 17.25 18.83 33.70
N MET A 6 16.80 17.89 34.54
CA MET A 6 15.40 17.44 34.57
C MET A 6 14.43 18.59 34.86
N ASN A 7 14.81 19.49 35.77
CA ASN A 7 14.02 20.68 36.10
C ASN A 7 13.92 21.65 34.91
N ILE A 8 14.97 21.78 34.10
CA ILE A 8 14.94 22.59 32.88
C ILE A 8 14.01 21.94 31.86
N ILE A 9 14.18 20.65 31.58
CA ILE A 9 13.34 19.92 30.62
C ILE A 9 11.85 20.00 30.99
N LEU A 10 11.51 19.81 32.27
CA LEU A 10 10.12 19.92 32.73
C LEU A 10 9.54 21.32 32.60
N LYS A 11 10.37 22.37 32.66
CA LYS A 11 9.93 23.75 32.41
C LYS A 11 9.61 23.96 30.94
N GLU A 12 10.51 23.56 30.04
CA GLU A 12 10.32 23.69 28.60
C GLU A 12 9.09 22.91 28.11
N ILE A 13 8.90 21.66 28.58
CA ILE A 13 7.70 20.88 28.24
C ILE A 13 6.43 21.58 28.74
N LYS A 14 6.45 22.12 29.96
CA LYS A 14 5.29 22.85 30.50
C LYS A 14 5.01 24.14 29.74
N GLU A 15 6.04 24.87 29.30
CA GLU A 15 5.85 26.07 28.47
C GLU A 15 5.29 25.71 27.09
N LEU A 16 5.82 24.66 26.46
CA LEU A 16 5.34 24.18 25.17
C LEU A 16 3.88 23.70 25.27
N VAL A 17 3.51 23.01 26.35
CA VAL A 17 2.13 22.58 26.61
C VAL A 17 1.20 23.75 27.01
N ARG A 18 1.75 24.86 27.51
CA ARG A 18 0.95 26.04 27.87
C ARG A 18 0.73 26.99 26.70
N ASP A 19 1.42 26.81 25.57
CA ASP A 19 1.18 27.61 24.36
C ASP A 19 0.18 26.91 23.43
N PRO A 20 -1.13 27.25 23.51
CA PRO A 20 -2.13 26.67 22.63
C PRO A 20 -1.89 27.01 21.17
N LYS A 21 -1.17 28.09 20.84
CA LYS A 21 -0.90 28.48 19.44
C LYS A 21 0.05 27.50 18.75
N VAL A 22 0.92 26.84 19.52
CA VAL A 22 1.86 25.82 19.00
C VAL A 22 1.25 24.43 19.13
N LEU A 23 0.58 24.13 20.24
CA LEU A 23 -0.06 22.83 20.46
C LEU A 23 -1.22 22.56 19.48
N LEU A 24 -2.07 23.55 19.19
CA LEU A 24 -3.21 23.35 18.30
C LEU A 24 -2.77 22.86 16.92
N PRO A 25 -1.87 23.54 16.20
CA PRO A 25 -1.36 23.05 14.93
C PRO A 25 -0.68 21.68 15.06
N MET A 26 0.11 21.47 16.12
CA MET A 26 0.82 20.21 16.35
C MET A 26 -0.13 19.02 16.49
N ILE A 27 -1.34 19.21 17.01
CA ILE A 27 -2.33 18.13 17.17
C ILE A 27 -3.28 18.10 15.97
N VAL A 28 -3.82 19.24 15.56
CA VAL A 28 -4.84 19.35 14.51
C VAL A 28 -4.28 18.93 13.16
N ILE A 29 -3.04 19.29 12.82
CA ILE A 29 -2.47 18.96 11.52
C ILE A 29 -2.32 17.44 11.36
N PRO A 30 -1.68 16.68 12.27
CA PRO A 30 -1.61 15.22 12.15
C PRO A 30 -2.99 14.56 12.13
N LEU A 31 -3.92 15.08 12.95
CA LEU A 31 -5.25 14.50 13.10
C LEU A 31 -6.09 14.65 11.81
N VAL A 32 -5.83 15.67 10.99
CA VAL A 32 -6.46 15.84 9.68
C VAL A 32 -5.65 15.18 8.56
N MET A 33 -4.32 15.31 8.58
CA MET A 33 -3.45 14.84 7.50
C MET A 33 -3.34 13.31 7.45
N PHE A 34 -3.33 12.62 8.60
CA PHE A 34 -3.23 11.16 8.61
C PHE A 34 -4.47 10.48 8.00
N PRO A 35 -5.72 10.87 8.34
CA PRO A 35 -6.90 10.34 7.64
C PRO A 35 -6.91 10.65 6.15
N LEU A 36 -6.51 11.86 5.76
CA LEU A 36 -6.45 12.25 4.34
C LEU A 36 -5.47 11.38 3.56
N MET A 37 -4.27 11.17 4.09
CA MET A 37 -3.29 10.27 3.48
C MET A 37 -3.76 8.82 3.47
N GLY A 38 -4.38 8.36 4.56
CA GLY A 38 -4.95 7.01 4.64
C GLY A 38 -5.98 6.77 3.53
N PHE A 39 -6.92 7.71 3.35
CA PHE A 39 -7.92 7.65 2.29
C PHE A 39 -7.31 7.69 0.89
N ALA A 40 -6.29 8.53 0.68
CA ALA A 40 -5.59 8.61 -0.60
C ALA A 40 -4.86 7.29 -0.95
N ILE A 41 -4.26 6.64 0.04
CA ILE A 41 -3.60 5.33 -0.13
C ILE A 41 -4.65 4.25 -0.38
N GLU A 42 -5.72 4.20 0.41
CA GLU A 42 -6.81 3.22 0.28
C GLU A 42 -7.42 3.28 -1.13
N THR A 43 -7.80 4.48 -1.59
CA THR A 43 -8.33 4.67 -2.95
C THR A 43 -7.33 4.25 -4.03
N SER A 44 -6.05 4.59 -3.88
CA SER A 44 -5.02 4.17 -4.83
C SER A 44 -4.84 2.65 -4.86
N MET A 45 -4.90 1.99 -3.69
CA MET A 45 -4.81 0.53 -3.59
C MET A 45 -6.05 -0.14 -4.18
N ALA A 46 -7.26 0.39 -3.92
CA ALA A 46 -8.50 -0.12 -4.49
C ALA A 46 -8.48 -0.09 -6.02
N THR A 47 -8.01 1.01 -6.63
CA THR A 47 -7.85 1.10 -8.09
C THR A 47 -6.84 0.09 -8.63
N ALA A 48 -5.73 -0.14 -7.92
CA ALA A 48 -4.74 -1.14 -8.32
C ALA A 48 -5.30 -2.57 -8.21
N GLU A 49 -6.04 -2.88 -7.15
CA GLU A 49 -6.68 -4.18 -6.95
C GLU A 49 -7.76 -4.45 -8.02
N GLU A 50 -8.60 -3.45 -8.34
CA GLU A 50 -9.60 -3.54 -9.40
C GLU A 50 -8.95 -3.72 -10.79
N SER A 51 -7.86 -3.00 -11.06
CA SER A 51 -7.09 -3.17 -12.31
C SER A 51 -6.49 -4.58 -12.45
N ILE A 52 -6.09 -5.21 -11.35
CA ILE A 52 -5.60 -6.59 -11.35
C ILE A 52 -6.75 -7.57 -11.62
N GLY A 53 -7.91 -7.36 -11.00
CA GLY A 53 -9.10 -8.19 -11.21
C GLY A 53 -9.65 -8.15 -12.64
N GLU A 54 -9.50 -7.02 -13.34
CA GLU A 54 -9.93 -6.87 -14.74
C GLU A 54 -8.90 -7.35 -15.77
N THR A 55 -7.68 -7.72 -15.35
CA THR A 55 -6.64 -8.17 -16.27
C THR A 55 -6.91 -9.60 -16.74
N SER A 56 -7.56 -9.71 -17.90
CA SER A 56 -7.77 -10.98 -18.61
C SER A 56 -6.52 -11.34 -19.43
N ILE A 57 -5.88 -12.46 -19.08
CA ILE A 57 -4.65 -12.94 -19.73
C ILE A 57 -4.99 -14.14 -20.60
N ALA A 58 -4.65 -14.07 -21.89
CA ALA A 58 -4.70 -15.23 -22.77
C ALA A 58 -3.39 -16.03 -22.68
N LEU A 59 -3.49 -17.34 -22.42
CA LEU A 59 -2.34 -18.24 -22.32
C LEU A 59 -2.36 -19.24 -23.49
N ILE A 60 -1.25 -19.31 -24.23
CA ILE A 60 -0.98 -20.33 -25.25
C ILE A 60 0.22 -21.14 -24.75
N ASP A 61 0.05 -22.45 -24.64
CA ASP A 61 1.10 -23.37 -24.20
C ASP A 61 1.40 -24.40 -25.30
N GLN A 62 2.50 -24.16 -26.02
CA GLN A 62 2.91 -24.94 -27.20
C GLN A 62 3.83 -26.11 -26.87
N ASP A 63 4.48 -26.10 -25.71
CA ASP A 63 5.50 -27.09 -25.34
C ASP A 63 5.09 -27.96 -24.14
N GLN A 64 4.05 -27.57 -23.40
CA GLN A 64 3.55 -28.24 -22.20
C GLN A 64 4.69 -28.55 -21.20
N GLY A 65 5.72 -27.69 -21.19
CA GLY A 65 6.94 -27.91 -20.46
C GLY A 65 6.80 -27.71 -18.95
N GLN A 66 7.78 -28.20 -18.18
CA GLN A 66 7.78 -28.03 -16.72
C GLN A 66 7.75 -26.55 -16.28
N TYR A 67 8.36 -25.66 -17.07
CA TYR A 67 8.33 -24.22 -16.82
C TYR A 67 6.95 -23.61 -17.13
N ALA A 68 6.26 -24.10 -18.18
CA ALA A 68 4.90 -23.68 -18.51
C ALA A 68 3.93 -24.05 -17.38
N LEU A 69 4.04 -25.27 -16.85
CA LEU A 69 3.25 -25.72 -15.69
C LEU A 69 3.52 -24.86 -14.43
N THR A 70 4.77 -24.50 -14.18
CA THR A 70 5.15 -23.65 -13.04
C THR A 70 4.57 -22.24 -13.18
N LEU A 71 4.62 -21.66 -14.38
CA LEU A 71 4.04 -20.36 -14.68
C LEU A 71 2.51 -20.38 -14.54
N GLN A 72 1.86 -21.42 -15.04
CA GLN A 72 0.41 -21.61 -14.91
C GLN A 72 -0.02 -21.72 -13.44
N ALA A 73 0.74 -22.44 -12.62
CA ALA A 73 0.48 -22.56 -11.19
C ALA A 73 0.62 -21.21 -10.46
N PHE A 74 1.64 -20.41 -10.81
CA PHE A 74 1.83 -19.07 -10.27
C PHE A 74 0.67 -18.13 -10.65
N MET A 75 0.22 -18.17 -11.91
CA MET A 75 -0.88 -17.33 -12.38
C MET A 75 -2.23 -17.72 -11.78
N LYS A 76 -2.49 -19.02 -11.55
CA LYS A 76 -3.70 -19.49 -10.82
C LYS A 76 -3.74 -19.05 -9.36
N GLY A 77 -2.59 -18.78 -8.75
CA GLY A 77 -2.49 -18.22 -7.39
C GLY A 77 -2.71 -16.70 -7.33
N SER A 78 -2.89 -16.05 -8.48
CA SER A 78 -3.10 -14.61 -8.61
C SER A 78 -4.54 -14.32 -9.07
N ASN A 79 -5.08 -13.13 -8.81
CA ASN A 79 -6.46 -12.74 -9.19
C ASN A 79 -6.66 -12.49 -10.70
N PHE A 80 -5.92 -13.17 -11.58
CA PHE A 80 -6.04 -12.99 -13.03
C PHE A 80 -7.11 -13.91 -13.62
N SER A 81 -7.89 -13.40 -14.57
CA SER A 81 -8.79 -14.23 -15.39
C SER A 81 -8.00 -14.82 -16.55
N ILE A 82 -7.66 -16.11 -16.47
CA ILE A 82 -6.85 -16.81 -17.48
C ILE A 82 -7.76 -17.48 -18.50
N THR A 83 -7.62 -17.14 -19.77
CA THR A 83 -8.28 -17.84 -20.89
C THR A 83 -7.23 -18.66 -21.64
N HIS A 84 -7.43 -19.97 -21.72
CA HIS A 84 -6.58 -20.83 -22.54
C HIS A 84 -6.98 -20.70 -24.00
N LEU A 85 -6.00 -20.43 -24.87
CA LEU A 85 -6.18 -20.46 -26.31
C LEU A 85 -5.56 -21.74 -26.85
N ASP A 86 -6.35 -22.49 -27.61
CA ASP A 86 -5.86 -23.65 -28.36
C ASP A 86 -4.95 -23.17 -29.51
N ASP A 87 -3.94 -23.97 -29.82
CA ASP A 87 -2.96 -23.64 -30.86
C ASP A 87 -3.68 -23.54 -32.21
N VAL A 88 -3.79 -22.32 -32.75
CA VAL A 88 -4.34 -22.10 -34.08
C VAL A 88 -3.21 -22.32 -35.07
N THR A 89 -3.27 -23.45 -35.78
CA THR A 89 -2.38 -23.70 -36.92
C THR A 89 -2.65 -22.62 -37.97
N VAL A 90 -1.70 -21.72 -38.17
CA VAL A 90 -1.74 -20.76 -39.27
C VAL A 90 -1.20 -21.49 -40.50
N ASP A 91 -2.11 -21.85 -41.41
CA ASP A 91 -1.82 -22.42 -42.74
C ASP A 91 -0.98 -21.46 -43.61
#